data_AF-A0A955CQX2-F1
#
_entry.id   AF-A0A955CQX2-F1
#
_cell.length_a   1.000
_cell.length_b   1.000
_cell.length_c   1.000
_cell.angle_alpha   90.00
_cell.angle_beta   90.00
_cell.angle_gamma   90.00
#
_symmetry.space_group_name_H-M   'P 1'
#
loop_
_entity.id
_entity.type
_entity.pdbx_description
1 polymer ?
#
loop_
_entity_poly.entity_id
_entity_poly.type
_entity_poly.pdbx_seq_one_letter_code
_entity_poly.pdbx_strand_id
1 'polypeptide(L)'
;PPEINTTVKLRRGSDDSPQAADNFERIFSAAYDLGYAWATVHARTVEQKYVGPSRWTFLKDLTARHPDKLIFASGDIWSAQDIFRMIAFTGVHAVSVARGCIGNPWIFRQARQLMSAEHPTEPTIAEQRAVLEDHFHLSVAVNGESLAGRMMRKFGIRFSAHHPNAEPVRKGFIQVNTTDQWLAVLDEHYTT
;
A
#
# COMPACT_ATOMS: atom_id res chain seq x y z
N PRO A 1 19.11 9.44 17.38
CA PRO A 1 19.71 10.79 17.42
C PRO A 1 18.60 11.83 17.67
N PRO A 2 18.82 12.82 18.54
CA PRO A 2 17.79 13.76 18.99
C PRO A 2 17.17 14.59 17.85
N GLU A 3 17.86 14.74 16.71
CA GLU A 3 17.38 15.45 15.52
C GLU A 3 16.57 14.59 14.52
N ILE A 4 16.42 13.28 14.76
CA ILE A 4 15.69 12.39 13.84
C ILE A 4 14.28 12.16 14.36
N ASN A 5 13.29 12.62 13.58
CA ASN A 5 11.88 12.39 13.86
C ASN A 5 11.58 10.90 14.01
N THR A 6 10.97 10.53 15.12
CA THR A 6 10.47 9.17 15.37
C THR A 6 8.96 9.13 15.13
N THR A 7 8.47 8.02 14.55
CA THR A 7 7.07 7.86 14.13
C THR A 7 6.58 6.48 14.54
N VAL A 8 5.26 6.33 14.74
CA VAL A 8 4.67 5.06 15.19
C VAL A 8 3.58 4.59 14.23
N LYS A 9 3.49 3.27 14.03
CA LYS A 9 2.40 2.65 13.26
C LYS A 9 1.59 1.70 14.16
N LEU A 10 0.31 2.00 14.31
CA LEU A 10 -0.61 1.34 15.23
C LEU A 10 -1.75 0.63 14.49
N ARG A 11 -2.37 -0.33 15.17
CA ARG A 11 -3.74 -0.78 14.88
C ARG A 11 -4.69 -0.14 15.88
N ARG A 12 -6.00 -0.09 15.59
CA ARG A 12 -7.03 0.53 16.45
C ARG A 12 -7.31 -0.18 17.79
N GLY A 13 -6.57 -1.23 18.11
CA GLY A 13 -6.78 -2.09 19.29
C GLY A 13 -6.34 -3.54 19.03
N SER A 14 -6.22 -4.35 20.08
CA SER A 14 -6.03 -5.81 19.97
C SER A 14 -7.26 -6.49 19.34
N ASP A 15 -8.43 -6.10 19.82
CA ASP A 15 -9.76 -6.63 19.51
C ASP A 15 -10.80 -5.48 19.57
N ASP A 16 -12.10 -5.82 19.56
CA ASP A 16 -13.22 -4.87 19.58
C ASP A 16 -13.77 -4.58 20.99
N SER A 17 -13.09 -5.01 22.05
CA SER A 17 -13.51 -4.76 23.43
C SER A 17 -13.33 -3.29 23.85
N PRO A 18 -14.12 -2.80 24.82
CA PRO A 18 -13.92 -1.48 25.42
C PRO A 18 -12.51 -1.30 25.99
N GLN A 19 -11.98 -2.34 26.65
CA GLN A 19 -10.62 -2.29 27.23
C GLN A 19 -9.54 -2.10 26.16
N ALA A 20 -9.69 -2.73 24.99
CA ALA A 20 -8.76 -2.56 23.87
C ALA A 20 -8.83 -1.13 23.30
N ALA A 21 -10.02 -0.52 23.27
CA ALA A 21 -10.19 0.88 22.87
C ALA A 21 -9.51 1.83 23.88
N ASP A 22 -9.70 1.63 25.18
CA ASP A 22 -9.05 2.43 26.23
C ASP A 22 -7.52 2.30 26.17
N ASN A 23 -7.02 1.08 25.94
CA ASN A 23 -5.60 0.83 25.76
C ASN A 23 -5.04 1.53 24.53
N PHE A 24 -5.79 1.54 23.41
CA PHE A 24 -5.40 2.29 22.23
C PHE A 24 -5.23 3.78 22.54
N GLU A 25 -6.18 4.40 23.24
CA GLU A 25 -6.12 5.83 23.58
C GLU A 25 -4.91 6.18 24.45
N ARG A 26 -4.63 5.32 25.44
CA ARG A 26 -3.45 5.45 26.31
C ARG A 26 -2.15 5.37 25.51
N ILE A 27 -2.04 4.38 24.63
CA ILE A 27 -0.84 4.19 23.78
C ILE A 27 -0.68 5.34 22.79
N PHE A 28 -1.77 5.75 22.14
CA PHE A 28 -1.78 6.83 21.17
C PHE A 28 -1.32 8.15 21.80
N SER A 29 -1.90 8.53 22.95
CA SER A 29 -1.55 9.76 23.65
C SER A 29 -0.09 9.73 24.15
N ALA A 30 0.32 8.61 24.76
CA ALA A 30 1.69 8.44 25.24
C ALA A 30 2.73 8.55 24.12
N ALA A 31 2.41 8.12 22.89
CA ALA A 31 3.33 8.28 21.76
C ALA A 31 3.65 9.77 21.50
N TYR A 32 2.65 10.65 21.52
CA TYR A 32 2.90 12.08 21.34
C TYR A 32 3.60 12.72 22.54
N ASP A 33 3.29 12.29 23.77
CA ASP A 33 3.98 12.75 24.98
C ASP A 33 5.48 12.37 24.97
N LEU A 34 5.81 11.24 24.33
CA LEU A 34 7.19 10.79 24.10
C LEU A 34 7.88 11.50 22.92
N GLY A 35 7.21 12.44 22.25
CA GLY A 35 7.78 13.23 21.16
C GLY A 35 7.72 12.59 19.78
N TYR A 36 6.83 11.61 19.56
CA TYR A 36 6.61 11.07 18.21
C TYR A 36 5.98 12.13 17.31
N ALA A 37 6.52 12.29 16.10
CA ALA A 37 6.09 13.32 15.17
C ALA A 37 4.70 13.07 14.57
N TRP A 38 4.35 11.80 14.33
CA TRP A 38 3.01 11.39 13.91
C TRP A 38 2.74 9.91 14.21
N ALA A 39 1.45 9.56 14.24
CA ALA A 39 0.98 8.18 14.31
C ALA A 39 0.26 7.78 13.01
N THR A 40 0.63 6.64 12.44
CA THR A 40 -0.10 6.01 11.33
C THR A 40 -0.99 4.90 11.87
N VAL A 41 -2.32 5.06 11.77
CA VAL A 41 -3.29 4.14 12.35
C VAL A 41 -3.96 3.30 11.27
N HIS A 42 -3.86 1.98 11.40
CA HIS A 42 -4.62 1.04 10.59
C HIS A 42 -5.94 0.69 11.29
N ALA A 43 -7.07 0.98 10.65
CA ALA A 43 -8.39 0.90 11.27
C ALA A 43 -8.99 -0.53 11.38
N ARG A 44 -8.13 -1.54 11.54
CA ARG A 44 -8.50 -2.90 11.96
C ARG A 44 -7.80 -3.25 13.26
N THR A 45 -8.43 -4.09 14.07
CA THR A 45 -7.81 -4.65 15.29
C THR A 45 -6.73 -5.66 14.93
N VAL A 46 -5.86 -6.02 15.87
CA VAL A 46 -4.85 -7.07 15.66
C VAL A 46 -5.52 -8.39 15.26
N GLU A 47 -6.56 -8.81 15.98
CA GLU A 47 -7.30 -10.06 15.71
C GLU A 47 -7.94 -10.10 14.32
N GLN A 48 -8.48 -8.97 13.86
CA GLN A 48 -9.12 -8.89 12.54
C GLN A 48 -8.14 -9.21 11.41
N LYS A 49 -6.83 -9.02 11.59
CA LYS A 49 -5.82 -9.18 10.52
C LYS A 49 -6.23 -8.41 9.25
N TYR A 50 -6.72 -9.11 8.23
CA TYR A 50 -7.23 -8.56 6.96
C TYR A 50 -8.70 -8.92 6.69
N VAL A 51 -9.39 -9.51 7.68
CA VAL A 51 -10.80 -9.91 7.60
C VAL A 51 -11.70 -8.68 7.78
N GLY A 52 -12.75 -8.61 6.98
CA GLY A 52 -13.72 -7.50 7.00
C GLY A 52 -13.13 -6.15 6.56
N PRO A 53 -13.96 -5.11 6.46
CA PRO A 53 -13.51 -3.77 6.10
C PRO A 53 -12.77 -3.09 7.27
N SER A 54 -11.85 -2.19 6.93
CA SER A 54 -11.24 -1.25 7.88
C SER A 54 -12.31 -0.26 8.36
N ARG A 55 -12.41 -0.04 9.67
CA ARG A 55 -13.44 0.81 10.28
C ARG A 55 -13.05 2.29 10.19
N TRP A 56 -13.24 2.93 9.04
CA TRP A 56 -12.82 4.34 8.84
C TRP A 56 -13.52 5.32 9.79
N THR A 57 -14.71 5.00 10.30
CA THR A 57 -15.38 5.81 11.33
C THR A 57 -14.53 5.98 12.58
N PHE A 58 -13.76 4.96 12.97
CA PHE A 58 -12.80 5.06 14.07
C PHE A 58 -11.76 6.17 13.83
N LEU A 59 -11.25 6.29 12.61
CA LEU A 59 -10.26 7.32 12.26
C LEU A 59 -10.88 8.72 12.30
N LYS A 60 -12.13 8.85 11.84
CA LYS A 60 -12.90 10.10 11.93
C LYS A 60 -13.11 10.53 13.39
N ASP A 61 -13.47 9.58 14.25
CA ASP A 61 -13.65 9.86 15.68
C ASP A 61 -12.32 10.20 16.34
N LEU A 62 -11.22 9.56 15.91
CA LEU A 62 -9.88 9.79 16.42
C LEU A 62 -9.37 11.21 16.08
N THR A 63 -9.48 11.64 14.82
CA THR A 63 -9.09 12.99 14.40
C THR A 63 -9.95 14.07 15.05
N ALA A 64 -11.26 13.81 15.25
CA ALA A 64 -12.13 14.74 15.95
C ALA A 64 -11.75 14.92 17.43
N ARG A 65 -11.28 13.86 18.10
CA ARG A 65 -10.84 13.90 19.51
C ARG A 65 -9.45 14.48 19.69
N HIS A 66 -8.58 14.37 18.68
CA HIS A 66 -7.19 14.81 18.71
C HIS A 66 -6.88 15.79 17.56
N PRO A 67 -7.57 16.95 17.48
CA PRO A 67 -7.46 17.88 16.36
C PRO A 67 -6.08 18.55 16.25
N ASP A 68 -5.27 18.51 17.31
CA ASP A 68 -3.91 19.06 17.38
C ASP A 68 -2.81 18.06 16.97
N LYS A 69 -3.17 16.80 16.69
CA LYS A 69 -2.19 15.73 16.39
C LYS A 69 -2.13 15.41 14.89
N LEU A 70 -0.91 15.18 14.37
CA LEU A 70 -0.71 14.69 13.01
C LEU A 70 -1.03 13.20 12.90
N ILE A 71 -2.22 12.89 12.43
CA ILE A 71 -2.71 11.50 12.26
C ILE A 71 -2.65 11.09 10.80
N PHE A 72 -1.97 9.99 10.52
CA PHE A 72 -1.97 9.33 9.22
C PHE A 72 -2.83 8.06 9.29
N ALA A 73 -3.46 7.67 8.19
CA ALA A 73 -4.31 6.49 8.14
C ALA A 73 -3.77 5.40 7.22
N SER A 74 -4.21 4.17 7.47
CA SER A 74 -4.00 3.03 6.57
C SER A 74 -5.21 2.09 6.63
N GLY A 75 -5.47 1.38 5.54
CA GLY A 75 -6.48 0.33 5.49
C GLY A 75 -7.45 0.48 4.33
N ASP A 76 -7.43 -0.52 3.45
CA ASP A 76 -8.34 -0.65 2.30
C ASP A 76 -8.29 0.51 1.30
N ILE A 77 -7.06 0.89 0.96
CA ILE A 77 -6.74 1.80 -0.14
C ILE A 77 -6.31 0.96 -1.33
N TRP A 78 -7.10 0.99 -2.41
CA TRP A 78 -6.93 0.19 -3.62
C TRP A 78 -6.79 1.05 -4.89
N SER A 79 -7.22 2.31 -4.83
CA SER A 79 -7.09 3.30 -5.90
C SER A 79 -6.56 4.63 -5.37
N ALA A 80 -6.12 5.51 -6.27
CA ALA A 80 -5.71 6.87 -5.90
C ALA A 80 -6.87 7.67 -5.32
N GLN A 81 -8.10 7.44 -5.79
CA GLN A 81 -9.32 8.07 -5.28
C GLN A 81 -9.58 7.67 -3.83
N ASP A 82 -9.28 6.43 -3.44
CA ASP A 82 -9.47 5.96 -2.06
C ASP A 82 -8.65 6.78 -1.05
N ILE A 83 -7.46 7.26 -1.46
CA ILE A 83 -6.62 8.14 -0.65
C ILE A 83 -7.39 9.41 -0.29
N PHE A 84 -7.94 10.10 -1.30
CA PHE A 84 -8.67 11.35 -1.09
C PHE A 84 -10.02 11.13 -0.42
N ARG A 85 -10.69 9.99 -0.69
CA ARG A 85 -11.92 9.61 0.03
C ARG A 85 -11.63 9.41 1.51
N MET A 86 -10.53 8.74 1.86
CA MET A 86 -10.13 8.54 3.25
C MET A 86 -9.82 9.88 3.93
N ILE A 87 -9.04 10.75 3.29
CA ILE A 87 -8.73 12.09 3.80
C ILE A 87 -10.01 12.90 4.04
N ALA A 88 -10.88 12.99 3.03
CA ALA A 88 -12.12 13.77 3.11
C ALA A 88 -13.09 13.22 4.17
N PHE A 89 -13.20 11.90 4.31
CA PHE A 89 -14.13 11.27 5.24
C PHE A 89 -13.65 11.32 6.70
N THR A 90 -12.34 11.17 6.92
CA THR A 90 -11.76 10.99 8.26
C THR A 90 -11.03 12.21 8.78
N GLY A 91 -10.65 13.18 7.94
CA GLY A 91 -9.85 14.33 8.35
C GLY A 91 -8.38 14.01 8.67
N VAL A 92 -7.88 12.82 8.31
CA VAL A 92 -6.46 12.45 8.49
C VAL A 92 -5.55 13.25 7.55
N HIS A 93 -4.32 13.49 8.02
CA HIS A 93 -3.35 14.36 7.35
C HIS A 93 -2.66 13.69 6.17
N ALA A 94 -2.51 12.37 6.20
CA ALA A 94 -1.98 11.58 5.10
C ALA A 94 -2.46 10.13 5.15
N VAL A 95 -2.22 9.40 4.06
CA VAL A 95 -2.64 8.01 3.89
C VAL A 95 -1.46 7.14 3.46
N SER A 96 -1.26 6.03 4.18
CA SER A 96 -0.29 4.99 3.86
C SER A 96 -0.95 3.88 3.03
N VAL A 97 -0.52 3.78 1.77
CA VAL A 97 -0.93 2.74 0.83
C VAL A 97 -0.01 1.52 0.97
N ALA A 98 -0.59 0.33 1.14
CA ALA A 98 0.16 -0.92 1.28
C ALA A 98 -0.23 -1.94 0.22
N ARG A 99 -1.27 -2.75 0.46
CA ARG A 99 -1.68 -3.80 -0.50
C ARG A 99 -2.10 -3.25 -1.86
N GLY A 100 -2.69 -2.05 -1.89
CA GLY A 100 -3.14 -1.41 -3.13
C GLY A 100 -2.03 -0.99 -4.08
N CYS A 101 -0.78 -0.82 -3.61
CA CYS A 101 0.34 -0.52 -4.51
C CYS A 101 1.09 -1.77 -5.00
N ILE A 102 0.77 -2.97 -4.46
CA ILE A 102 1.37 -4.22 -4.92
C ILE A 102 0.79 -4.58 -6.28
N GLY A 103 1.61 -4.44 -7.32
CA GLY A 103 1.17 -4.61 -8.71
C GLY A 103 0.60 -3.35 -9.34
N ASN A 104 0.48 -2.26 -8.58
CA ASN A 104 -0.03 -0.97 -9.02
C ASN A 104 0.82 0.19 -8.42
N PRO A 105 2.11 0.31 -8.77
CA PRO A 105 2.92 1.43 -8.28
C PRO A 105 2.43 2.79 -8.79
N TRP A 106 1.67 2.82 -9.90
CA TRP A 106 1.15 4.05 -10.49
C TRP A 106 0.11 4.76 -9.62
N ILE A 107 -0.45 4.10 -8.61
CA ILE A 107 -1.34 4.72 -7.62
C ILE A 107 -0.76 6.04 -7.05
N PHE A 108 0.56 6.14 -6.89
CA PHE A 108 1.22 7.35 -6.40
C PHE A 108 1.31 8.45 -7.47
N ARG A 109 1.59 8.10 -8.73
CA ARG A 109 1.52 9.06 -9.86
C ARG A 109 0.09 9.56 -10.06
N GLN A 110 -0.87 8.65 -10.04
CA GLN A 110 -2.30 8.94 -10.16
C GLN A 110 -2.78 9.84 -9.02
N ALA A 111 -2.29 9.65 -7.80
CA ALA A 111 -2.55 10.56 -6.70
C ALA A 111 -2.00 11.98 -6.97
N ARG A 112 -0.79 12.10 -7.53
CA ARG A 112 -0.22 13.41 -7.92
C ARG A 112 -1.02 14.09 -9.04
N GLN A 113 -1.53 13.32 -10.01
CA GLN A 113 -2.41 13.83 -11.07
C GLN A 113 -3.70 14.40 -10.48
N LEU A 114 -4.35 13.66 -9.56
CA LEU A 114 -5.55 14.14 -8.86
C LEU A 114 -5.28 15.42 -8.05
N MET A 115 -4.13 15.53 -7.38
CA MET A 115 -3.74 16.75 -6.66
C MET A 115 -3.57 17.96 -7.59
N SER A 116 -3.26 17.71 -8.86
CA SER A 116 -3.06 18.74 -9.89
C SER A 116 -4.33 19.00 -10.72
N ALA A 117 -5.47 18.46 -10.28
CA ALA A 117 -6.76 18.49 -10.99
C ALA A 117 -6.72 17.85 -12.40
N GLU A 118 -5.78 16.93 -12.63
CA GLU A 118 -5.67 16.13 -13.85
C GLU A 118 -6.44 14.80 -13.72
N HIS A 119 -6.82 14.23 -14.87
CA HIS A 119 -7.36 12.88 -14.90
C HIS A 119 -6.26 11.83 -14.71
N PRO A 120 -6.43 10.86 -13.79
CA PRO A 120 -5.49 9.76 -13.62
C PRO A 120 -5.28 8.98 -14.92
N THR A 121 -4.03 8.75 -15.28
CA THR A 121 -3.70 7.92 -16.45
C THR A 121 -3.41 6.49 -16.04
N GLU A 122 -4.02 5.54 -16.76
CA GLU A 122 -3.69 4.13 -16.66
C GLU A 122 -2.31 3.87 -17.29
N PRO A 123 -1.55 2.87 -16.81
CA PRO A 123 -0.25 2.57 -17.36
C PRO A 123 -0.36 1.90 -18.72
N THR A 124 0.37 2.41 -19.70
CA THR A 124 0.52 1.77 -21.02
C THR A 124 1.25 0.43 -20.91
N ILE A 125 1.14 -0.43 -21.92
CA ILE A 125 1.89 -1.71 -21.95
C ILE A 125 3.40 -1.47 -21.82
N ALA A 126 3.93 -0.44 -22.49
CA ALA A 126 5.33 -0.06 -22.40
C ALA A 126 5.74 0.34 -20.97
N GLU A 127 4.92 1.14 -20.27
CA GLU A 127 5.17 1.51 -18.87
C GLU A 127 5.07 0.31 -17.93
N GLN A 128 4.11 -0.60 -18.17
CA GLN A 128 3.99 -1.83 -17.39
C GLN A 128 5.24 -2.70 -17.55
N ARG A 129 5.73 -2.86 -18.78
CA ARG A 129 6.95 -3.60 -19.09
C ARG A 129 8.15 -3.02 -18.36
N ALA A 130 8.40 -1.72 -18.53
CA ALA A 130 9.55 -1.04 -17.95
C ALA A 130 9.61 -1.21 -16.42
N VAL A 131 8.47 -1.03 -15.75
CA VAL A 131 8.39 -1.21 -14.29
C VAL A 131 8.61 -2.66 -13.87
N LEU A 132 8.10 -3.64 -14.64
CA LEU A 132 8.33 -5.06 -14.37
C LEU A 132 9.81 -5.44 -14.53
N GLU A 133 10.48 -4.93 -15.56
CA GLU A 133 11.92 -5.13 -15.80
C GLU A 133 12.75 -4.49 -14.68
N ASP A 134 12.50 -3.23 -14.36
CA ASP A 134 13.21 -2.51 -13.28
C ASP A 134 13.07 -3.22 -11.93
N HIS A 135 11.84 -3.61 -11.57
CA HIS A 135 11.60 -4.31 -10.31
C HIS A 135 12.26 -5.70 -10.30
N PHE A 136 12.30 -6.40 -11.43
CA PHE A 136 13.01 -7.66 -11.55
C PHE A 136 14.52 -7.48 -11.39
N HIS A 137 15.12 -6.48 -12.04
CA HIS A 137 16.54 -6.17 -11.90
C HIS A 137 16.91 -5.83 -10.45
N LEU A 138 16.09 -5.03 -9.76
CA LEU A 138 16.28 -4.75 -8.33
C LEU A 138 16.19 -6.02 -7.48
N SER A 139 15.26 -6.93 -7.81
CA SER A 139 15.13 -8.20 -7.12
C SER A 139 16.35 -9.10 -7.31
N VAL A 140 16.92 -9.15 -8.52
CA VAL A 140 18.18 -9.86 -8.79
C VAL A 140 19.35 -9.23 -8.02
N ALA A 141 19.47 -7.90 -8.02
CA ALA A 141 20.54 -7.21 -7.32
C ALA A 141 20.53 -7.45 -5.79
N VAL A 142 19.34 -7.52 -5.19
CA VAL A 142 19.18 -7.70 -3.74
C VAL A 142 19.22 -9.17 -3.32
N ASN A 143 18.64 -10.06 -4.12
CA ASN A 143 18.40 -11.44 -3.70
C ASN A 143 19.13 -12.52 -4.51
N GLY A 144 19.85 -12.11 -5.56
CA GLY A 144 20.47 -13.03 -6.51
C GLY A 144 19.51 -13.62 -7.53
N GLU A 145 20.07 -14.05 -8.65
CA GLU A 145 19.33 -14.53 -9.81
C GLU A 145 18.48 -15.79 -9.53
N SER A 146 19.03 -16.72 -8.74
CA SER A 146 18.39 -18.02 -8.43
C SER A 146 17.08 -17.92 -7.62
N LEU A 147 16.85 -16.78 -6.95
CA LEU A 147 15.65 -16.51 -6.15
C LEU A 147 14.70 -15.52 -6.81
N ALA A 148 15.21 -14.62 -7.66
CA ALA A 148 14.45 -13.50 -8.21
C ALA A 148 13.16 -13.94 -8.92
N GLY A 149 13.22 -14.90 -9.85
CA GLY A 149 12.04 -15.40 -10.58
C GLY A 149 10.89 -15.84 -9.66
N ARG A 150 11.20 -16.73 -8.70
CA ARG A 150 10.19 -17.25 -7.76
C ARG A 150 9.61 -16.17 -6.85
N MET A 151 10.41 -15.20 -6.40
CA MET A 151 9.93 -14.10 -5.56
C MET A 151 9.11 -13.08 -6.35
N MET A 152 9.50 -12.81 -7.60
CA MET A 152 8.88 -11.82 -8.46
C MET A 152 7.52 -12.25 -8.99
N ARG A 153 7.27 -13.57 -9.10
CA ARG A 153 5.98 -14.15 -9.51
C ARG A 153 4.77 -13.50 -8.85
N LYS A 154 4.78 -13.29 -7.53
CA LYS A 154 3.63 -12.73 -6.80
C LYS A 154 3.32 -11.29 -7.23
N PHE A 155 4.33 -10.55 -7.67
CA PHE A 155 4.18 -9.20 -8.19
C PHE A 155 3.66 -9.25 -9.62
N GLY A 156 4.26 -10.05 -10.51
CA GLY A 156 3.77 -10.23 -11.89
C GLY A 156 2.29 -10.64 -11.94
N ILE A 157 1.87 -11.57 -11.09
CA ILE A 157 0.45 -11.97 -10.93
C ILE A 157 -0.45 -10.77 -10.59
N ARG A 158 0.02 -9.82 -9.79
CA ARG A 158 -0.74 -8.61 -9.46
C ARG A 158 -0.74 -7.59 -10.59
N PHE A 159 0.39 -7.41 -11.29
CA PHE A 159 0.49 -6.55 -12.47
C PHE A 159 -0.46 -6.97 -13.58
N SER A 160 -0.72 -8.26 -13.74
CA SER A 160 -1.64 -8.77 -14.78
C SER A 160 -3.03 -8.11 -14.75
N ALA A 161 -3.48 -7.58 -13.61
CA ALA A 161 -4.76 -6.88 -13.50
C ALA A 161 -4.82 -5.57 -14.31
N HIS A 162 -3.68 -4.96 -14.65
CA HIS A 162 -3.59 -3.77 -15.49
C HIS A 162 -3.44 -4.10 -16.98
N HIS A 163 -3.25 -5.38 -17.32
CA HIS A 163 -3.08 -5.80 -18.69
C HIS A 163 -4.46 -6.01 -19.37
N PRO A 164 -4.67 -5.56 -20.62
CA PRO A 164 -5.94 -5.77 -21.34
C PRO A 164 -6.33 -7.25 -21.46
N ASN A 165 -5.32 -8.13 -21.57
CA ASN A 165 -5.47 -9.58 -21.59
C ASN A 165 -5.02 -10.20 -20.25
N ALA A 166 -5.65 -9.82 -19.14
CA ALA A 166 -5.17 -10.15 -17.79
C ALA A 166 -4.96 -11.66 -17.52
N GLU A 167 -5.90 -12.51 -17.92
CA GLU A 167 -5.91 -13.94 -17.54
C GLU A 167 -4.73 -14.74 -18.16
N PRO A 168 -4.43 -14.64 -19.46
CA PRO A 168 -3.21 -15.23 -20.03
C PRO A 168 -1.93 -14.79 -19.33
N VAL A 169 -1.76 -13.48 -19.11
CA VAL A 169 -0.57 -12.91 -18.46
C VAL A 169 -0.42 -13.44 -17.03
N ARG A 170 -1.51 -13.51 -16.29
CA ARG A 170 -1.55 -14.08 -14.95
C ARG A 170 -1.06 -15.53 -14.96
N LYS A 171 -1.54 -16.35 -15.90
CA LYS A 171 -1.12 -17.76 -16.06
C LYS A 171 0.37 -17.86 -16.39
N GLY A 172 0.88 -17.00 -17.28
CA GLY A 172 2.31 -16.91 -17.58
C GLY A 172 3.15 -16.72 -16.33
N PHE A 173 2.84 -15.69 -15.54
CA PHE A 173 3.56 -15.43 -14.29
C PHE A 173 3.46 -16.56 -13.25
N ILE A 174 2.32 -17.26 -13.15
CA ILE A 174 2.15 -18.39 -12.21
C ILE A 174 3.20 -19.48 -12.42
N GLN A 175 3.61 -19.72 -13.67
CA GLN A 175 4.55 -20.76 -14.06
C GLN A 175 6.03 -20.35 -13.94
N VAL A 176 6.33 -19.08 -13.65
CA VAL A 176 7.70 -18.57 -13.57
C VAL A 176 8.46 -19.14 -12.37
N ASN A 177 9.59 -19.75 -12.65
CA ASN A 177 10.57 -20.26 -11.69
C ASN A 177 11.99 -19.73 -11.93
N THR A 178 12.30 -19.28 -13.15
CA THR A 178 13.64 -18.80 -13.56
C THR A 178 13.58 -17.39 -14.16
N THR A 179 14.74 -16.76 -14.33
CA THR A 179 14.90 -15.48 -15.04
C THR A 179 14.42 -15.58 -16.48
N ASP A 180 14.83 -16.62 -17.22
CA ASP A 180 14.43 -16.80 -18.63
C ASP A 180 12.91 -16.90 -18.78
N GLN A 181 12.23 -17.60 -17.86
CA GLN A 181 10.77 -17.69 -17.87
C GLN A 181 10.11 -16.35 -17.56
N TRP A 182 10.70 -15.54 -16.68
CA TRP A 182 10.21 -14.19 -16.42
C TRP A 182 10.29 -13.31 -17.68
N LEU A 183 11.46 -13.30 -18.33
CA LEU A 183 11.68 -12.53 -19.56
C LEU A 183 10.76 -13.00 -20.69
N ALA A 184 10.57 -14.31 -20.86
CA ALA A 184 9.66 -14.87 -21.85
C ALA A 184 8.20 -14.37 -21.67
N VAL A 185 7.71 -14.27 -20.43
CA VAL A 185 6.37 -13.71 -20.15
C VAL A 185 6.29 -12.24 -20.55
N LEU A 186 7.36 -11.46 -20.34
CA LEU A 186 7.42 -10.07 -20.77
C LEU A 186 7.43 -9.97 -22.30
N ASP A 187 8.26 -10.76 -22.97
CA ASP A 187 8.39 -10.76 -24.43
C ASP A 187 7.13 -11.25 -25.15
N GLU A 188 6.35 -12.15 -24.53
CA GLU A 188 5.10 -12.63 -25.11
C GLU A 188 3.95 -11.63 -24.94
N HIS A 189 3.82 -11.05 -23.75
CA HIS A 189 2.61 -10.31 -23.39
C HIS A 189 2.78 -8.81 -23.30
N TYR A 190 3.98 -8.33 -23.02
CA TYR A 190 4.28 -6.92 -22.88
C TYR A 190 5.11 -6.44 -24.08
N THR A 191 4.63 -6.74 -25.28
CA THR A 191 5.19 -6.23 -26.54
C THR A 191 4.68 -4.81 -26.79
N THR A 192 5.60 -3.92 -27.13
CA THR A 192 5.33 -2.51 -27.44
C THR A 192 5.06 -2.31 -28.92
#